data_AF-A0A2V6X540-F1
#
_entry.id   AF-A0A2V6X540-F1
#
_cell.length_a   1.000
_cell.length_b   1.000
_cell.length_c   1.000
_cell.angle_alpha   90.00
_cell.angle_beta   90.00
_cell.angle_gamma   90.00
#
_symmetry.space_group_name_H-M   'P 1'
#
loop_
_entity.id
_entity.type
_entity.pdbx_description
1 polymer ?
#
loop_
_entity_poly.entity_id
_entity_poly.type
_entity_poly.pdbx_seq_one_letter_code
_entity_poly.pdbx_strand_id
1 'polypeptide(L)' 'MRKATPARSDLKRELYGQMLRIRRVEERIKAVYHLREMRSPPHLYMGHEAVAVGVCATLRSDDVV' A
#
# COMPACT_ATOMS: atom_id res chain seq x y z
N MET A 1 -1.27 -22.19 2.53
CA MET A 1 -2.64 -22.29 1.98
C MET A 1 -2.69 -21.49 0.68
N ARG A 2 -2.93 -22.11 -0.49
CA ARG A 2 -3.09 -21.35 -1.75
C ARG A 2 -4.44 -20.63 -1.70
N LYS A 3 -4.46 -19.30 -1.81
CA LYS A 3 -5.71 -18.58 -2.11
C LYS A 3 -6.19 -19.04 -3.49
N ALA A 4 -7.50 -19.24 -3.63
CA ALA A 4 -8.11 -19.47 -4.94
C ALA A 4 -7.73 -18.33 -5.88
N THR A 5 -7.39 -18.63 -7.13
CA THR A 5 -7.05 -17.62 -8.14
C THR A 5 -8.27 -16.73 -8.36
N PRO A 6 -8.24 -15.45 -7.97
CA PRO A 6 -9.38 -14.56 -8.15
C PRO A 6 -9.61 -14.30 -9.65
N ALA A 7 -10.85 -13.96 -10.02
CA ALA A 7 -11.13 -13.51 -11.38
C ALA A 7 -10.28 -12.26 -11.69
N ARG A 8 -9.89 -12.10 -12.96
CA ARG A 8 -8.95 -11.03 -13.37
C ARG A 8 -9.45 -9.61 -13.05
N SER A 9 -10.77 -9.40 -13.07
CA SER A 9 -11.43 -8.16 -12.65
C SER A 9 -11.23 -7.88 -11.16
N ASP A 10 -11.29 -8.92 -10.35
CA ASP A 10 -11.29 -8.84 -8.89
C ASP A 10 -9.88 -8.57 -8.39
N LEU A 11 -8.88 -9.22 -9.00
CA LEU A 11 -7.47 -8.94 -8.75
C LEU A 11 -7.12 -7.48 -9.05
N LYS A 12 -7.50 -6.96 -10.22
CA LYS A 12 -7.22 -5.55 -10.58
C LYS A 12 -7.83 -4.57 -9.57
N ARG A 13 -9.07 -4.84 -9.14
CA ARG A 13 -9.77 -4.01 -8.15
C ARG A 13 -9.09 -4.09 -6.77
N GLU A 14 -8.66 -5.27 -6.37
CA GLU A 14 -7.93 -5.48 -5.11
C GLU A 14 -6.60 -4.71 -5.12
N LEU A 15 -5.76 -4.91 -6.13
CA LEU A 15 -4.46 -4.24 -6.25
C LEU A 15 -4.63 -2.70 -6.30
N TYR A 16 -5.57 -2.22 -7.10
CA TYR A 16 -5.89 -0.79 -7.15
C TYR A 16 -6.38 -0.26 -5.79
N GLY A 17 -7.24 -1.01 -5.11
CA GLY A 17 -7.72 -0.65 -3.77
C GLY A 17 -6.58 -0.56 -2.75
N GLN A 18 -5.59 -1.45 -2.82
CA GLN A 18 -4.42 -1.40 -1.95
C GLN A 18 -3.53 -0.20 -2.25
N MET A 19 -3.26 0.10 -3.53
CA MET A 19 -2.49 1.29 -3.91
C MET A 19 -3.20 2.58 -3.47
N LEU A 20 -4.52 2.65 -3.68
CA LEU A 20 -5.33 3.79 -3.27
C LEU A 20 -5.29 3.98 -1.74
N ARG A 21 -5.31 2.88 -0.98
CA ARG A 21 -5.19 2.94 0.48
C ARG A 21 -3.86 3.57 0.91
N ILE A 22 -2.74 3.12 0.34
CA ILE A 22 -1.41 3.70 0.61
C ILE A 22 -1.43 5.20 0.30
N ARG A 23 -1.87 5.58 -0.91
CA ARG A 23 -1.96 6.98 -1.34
C ARG A 23 -2.76 7.84 -0.36
N ARG A 24 -3.95 7.39 0.05
CA ARG A 24 -4.84 8.16 0.94
C ARG A 24 -4.26 8.35 2.34
N VAL A 25 -3.62 7.32 2.88
CA VAL A 25 -2.94 7.42 4.17
C VAL A 25 -1.83 8.46 4.10
N GLU A 26 -1.00 8.40 3.06
CA GLU A 26 0.12 9.33 2.93
C GLU A 26 -0.30 10.77 2.60
N GLU A 27 -1.32 10.97 1.76
CA GLU A 27 -1.93 12.27 1.54
C GLU A 27 -2.45 12.86 2.85
N ARG A 28 -3.06 12.04 3.71
CA ARG A 28 -3.53 12.47 5.03
C ARG A 28 -2.36 12.83 5.95
N ILE A 29 -1.31 12.01 6.01
CA ILE A 29 -0.09 12.30 6.77
C ILE A 29 0.50 13.64 6.33
N LYS A 30 0.69 13.84 5.02
CA LYS A 30 1.17 15.09 4.44
C LYS A 30 0.28 16.28 4.83
N ALA A 31 -1.04 16.10 4.76
CA ALA A 31 -2.00 17.14 5.07
C ALA A 31 -1.97 17.58 6.54
N VAL A 32 -1.69 16.67 7.48
CA VAL A 32 -1.70 16.98 8.93
C VAL A 32 -0.32 17.18 9.54
N TYR A 33 0.76 16.92 8.79
CA TYR A 33 2.13 17.04 9.31
C TYR A 33 2.45 18.43 9.88
N HIS A 34 1.88 19.48 9.30
CA HIS A 34 2.05 20.86 9.77
C HIS A 34 1.50 21.12 11.19
N LEU A 35 0.64 20.25 11.72
CA LEU A 35 0.10 20.33 13.08
C LEU A 35 1.15 20.01 14.16
N ARG A 36 2.32 19.49 13.77
CA ARG A 36 3.43 19.13 14.68
C ARG A 36 3.10 18.08 15.74
N GLU A 37 2.06 17.28 15.53
CA GLU A 37 1.72 16.13 16.39
C GLU A 37 2.65 14.92 16.15
N MET A 38 3.34 14.89 15.00
CA MET A 38 4.31 13.83 14.67
C MET A 38 5.72 14.26 15.08
N ARG A 39 6.43 13.39 15.80
CA ARG A 39 7.77 13.69 16.35
C ARG A 39 8.84 13.92 15.27
N SER A 40 8.75 13.20 14.14
CA SER A 40 9.77 13.19 13.09
C SER A 40 9.14 13.40 11.72
N PRO A 41 9.91 13.95 10.75
CA PRO A 41 9.46 14.04 9.36
C PRO A 41 9.15 12.64 8.80
N PRO A 42 7.96 12.42 8.23
CA PRO A 42 7.65 11.17 7.57
C PRO A 42 8.36 11.08 6.22
N HIS A 43 8.85 9.89 5.87
CA HIS A 43 9.24 9.57 4.50
C HIS A 43 8.01 9.05 3.76
N LEU A 44 7.50 9.82 2.81
CA LEU A 44 6.32 9.47 2.03
C LEU A 44 6.76 8.63 0.82
N TYR A 45 6.09 7.50 0.62
CA TYR A 45 6.30 6.54 -0.47
C TYR A 45 5.39 6.81 -1.68
N MET A 46 4.58 7.89 -1.64
CA MET A 46 3.71 8.35 -2.72
C MET A 46 4.42 8.33 -4.08
N GLY A 47 3.81 7.65 -5.05
CA GLY A 47 4.36 7.42 -6.39
C GLY A 47 5.00 6.05 -6.57
N HIS A 48 5.26 5.30 -5.49
CA HIS A 48 5.85 3.96 -5.54
C HIS A 48 4.87 2.86 -5.08
N GLU A 49 3.57 3.15 -4.99
CA GLU A 49 2.57 2.22 -4.43
C GLU A 49 2.51 0.89 -5.20
N ALA A 50 2.74 0.93 -6.51
CA ALA A 50 2.76 -0.25 -7.36
C ALA A 50 3.89 -1.23 -6.99
N VAL A 51 5.03 -0.73 -6.49
CA VAL A 51 6.16 -1.58 -6.07
C VAL A 51 5.77 -2.36 -4.82
N ALA A 52 5.30 -1.68 -3.78
CA ALA A 52 4.87 -2.33 -2.53
C ALA A 52 3.72 -3.33 -2.77
N VAL A 53 2.67 -2.91 -3.48
CA VAL A 53 1.50 -3.76 -3.73
C VAL A 53 1.85 -4.92 -4.66
N GLY A 54 2.63 -4.67 -5.71
CA GLY A 54 3.02 -5.70 -6.67
C GLY A 54 3.89 -6.79 -6.04
N VAL A 55 4.90 -6.40 -5.24
CA VAL A 55 5.77 -7.35 -4.54
C VAL A 55 4.98 -8.14 -3.49
N CYS A 56 4.23 -7.46 -2.62
CA CYS A 56 3.47 -8.14 -1.57
C CYS A 56 2.36 -9.05 -2.12
N ALA A 57 1.84 -8.79 -3.31
CA ALA A 57 0.84 -9.64 -3.96
C ALA A 57 1.43 -10.96 -4.50
N THR A 58 2.74 -11.05 -4.71
CA THR A 58 3.41 -12.26 -5.21
C THR A 58 4.10 -13.06 -4.11
N LEU A 59 4.39 -12.44 -2.97
CA LEU A 59 4.93 -13.10 -1.79
C LEU A 59 3.92 -14.06 -1.15
N ARG A 60 4.46 -15.09 -0.52
CA ARG A 60 3.72 -15.98 0.37
C ARG A 60 3.76 -15.42 1.79
N SER A 61 2.81 -15.88 2.60
CA SER A 61 2.73 -15.49 4.01
C SER A 61 3.93 -15.96 4.86
N ASP A 62 4.68 -16.94 4.36
CA ASP A 62 5.88 -17.51 4.99
C ASP A 62 7.19 -16.93 4.42
N ASP A 63 7.14 -16.01 3.45
CA ASP A 63 8.32 -15.33 2.92
C ASP A 63 8.75 -14.18 3.85
N VAL A 64 10.06 -13.89 3.90
CA VAL A 64 10.66 -12.84 4.76
C VAL A 64 11.04 -11.61 3.92
N VAL A 65 10.71 -10.41 4.43
CA VAL A 65 10.99 -9.08 3.84
C VAL A 65 11.73 -8.21 4.84
#